data_AF-A0A402B0F4-F1
#
_entry.id   AF-A0A402B0F4-F1
#
_cell.length_a   1.000
_cell.length_b   1.000
_cell.length_c   1.000
_cell.angle_alpha   90.00
_cell.angle_beta   90.00
_cell.angle_gamma   90.00
#
_symmetry.space_group_name_H-M   'P 1'
#
loop_
_entity.id
_entity.type
_entity.pdbx_description
1 polymer ?
#
loop_
_entity_poly.entity_id
_entity_poly.type
_entity_poly.pdbx_seq_one_letter_code
_entity_poly.pdbx_strand_id
1 'polypeptide(L)'
;MSDMLRLAPTFRKTKVELSLEERAQLNTIIDLLIPSDKDFPPPSSLHLIDELLLHILPRAGQKNATPMLSEKRLRTALNELNLSAGGNFCRATTEKQQNLLRHLESRDPAFFQALWTLVNHSYYALMATRWHSQPV
;
A
#
# COMPACT_ATOMS: atom_id res chain seq x y z
N MET A 1 11.05 36.48 -34.74
CA MET A 1 10.12 37.02 -33.73
C MET A 1 8.95 36.07 -33.68
N SER A 2 9.03 35.07 -32.81
CA SER A 2 8.18 34.95 -31.59
C SER A 2 6.99 34.03 -31.88
N ASP A 3 6.61 33.06 -31.09
CA ASP A 3 7.17 32.54 -29.85
C ASP A 3 6.63 31.11 -29.68
N MET A 4 7.37 30.33 -28.91
CA MET A 4 7.12 28.95 -28.50
C MET A 4 5.63 28.62 -28.24
N LEU A 5 5.03 27.80 -29.10
CA LEU A 5 3.82 27.07 -28.74
C LEU A 5 4.20 25.98 -27.73
N ARG A 6 4.01 26.36 -26.46
CA ARG A 6 4.07 25.56 -25.25
C ARG A 6 3.60 24.12 -25.50
N LEU A 7 4.56 23.20 -25.58
CA LEU A 7 4.35 21.80 -25.23
C LEU A 7 3.98 21.78 -23.74
N ALA A 8 2.68 21.80 -23.44
CA ALA A 8 2.21 21.45 -22.11
C ALA A 8 2.52 19.96 -21.91
N PRO A 9 3.42 19.56 -20.99
CA PRO A 9 3.55 18.15 -20.69
C PRO A 9 2.24 17.72 -20.03
N THR A 10 1.45 16.94 -20.77
CA THR A 10 0.39 16.13 -20.17
C THR A 10 1.09 15.09 -19.29
N PHE A 11 1.40 15.49 -18.05
CA PHE A 11 1.78 14.57 -16.99
C PHE A 11 0.57 13.68 -16.69
N ARG A 12 0.35 12.69 -17.55
CA ARG A 12 -0.48 11.54 -17.24
C ARG A 12 0.18 10.90 -16.03
N LYS A 13 -0.49 10.97 -14.87
CA LYS A 13 -0.06 10.29 -13.66
C LYS A 13 0.23 8.84 -14.04
N THR A 14 1.50 8.44 -14.00
CA THR A 14 1.86 7.04 -14.07
C THR A 14 1.26 6.41 -12.84
N LYS A 15 0.27 5.53 -13.02
CA LYS A 15 -0.23 4.70 -11.93
C LYS A 15 0.97 3.96 -11.34
N VAL A 16 1.10 3.87 -10.02
CA VAL A 16 2.12 2.97 -9.45
C VAL A 16 1.75 1.56 -9.91
N GLU A 17 2.57 0.95 -10.76
CA GLU A 17 2.37 -0.40 -11.24
C GLU A 17 3.30 -1.34 -10.48
N LEU A 18 2.75 -2.02 -9.48
CA LEU A 18 3.43 -3.11 -8.79
C LEU A 18 3.41 -4.38 -9.64
N SER A 19 4.50 -5.15 -9.61
CA SER A 19 4.56 -6.50 -10.18
C SER A 19 3.57 -7.44 -9.51
N LEU A 20 3.23 -8.56 -10.14
CA LEU A 20 2.33 -9.55 -9.55
C LEU A 20 2.83 -10.05 -8.19
N GLU A 21 4.14 -10.22 -8.04
CA GLU A 21 4.77 -10.63 -6.79
C GLU A 21 4.70 -9.54 -5.72
N GLU A 22 5.01 -8.29 -6.07
CA GLU A 22 4.89 -7.15 -5.16
C GLU A 22 3.44 -6.96 -4.68
N ARG A 23 2.46 -7.17 -5.57
CA ARG A 23 1.03 -7.12 -5.22
C ARG A 23 0.64 -8.26 -4.28
N ALA A 24 1.05 -9.49 -4.57
CA ALA A 24 0.77 -10.63 -3.71
C ALA A 24 1.37 -10.44 -2.31
N GLN A 25 2.60 -9.93 -2.26
CA GLN A 25 3.28 -9.61 -1.00
C GLN A 25 2.56 -8.51 -0.24
N LEU A 26 2.19 -7.41 -0.91
CA LEU A 26 1.46 -6.33 -0.27
C LEU A 26 0.10 -6.81 0.26
N ASN A 27 -0.65 -7.62 -0.49
CA ASN A 27 -1.89 -8.23 0.01
C ASN A 27 -1.66 -9.06 1.26
N THR A 28 -0.62 -9.89 1.26
CA THR A 28 -0.26 -10.71 2.43
C THR A 28 0.06 -9.83 3.64
N ILE A 29 0.79 -8.74 3.44
CA ILE A 29 1.09 -7.77 4.51
C ILE A 29 -0.21 -7.15 5.03
N ILE A 30 -1.11 -6.69 4.15
CA ILE A 30 -2.39 -6.07 4.56
C ILE A 30 -3.22 -7.05 5.40
N ASP A 31 -3.31 -8.32 4.99
CA ASP A 31 -4.02 -9.36 5.75
C ASP A 31 -3.37 -9.65 7.12
N LEU A 32 -2.05 -9.50 7.23
CA LEU A 32 -1.35 -9.61 8.52
C LEU A 32 -1.56 -8.38 9.41
N LEU A 33 -1.74 -7.20 8.81
CA LEU A 33 -1.95 -5.96 9.56
C LEU A 33 -3.38 -5.85 10.07
N ILE A 34 -4.37 -6.19 9.26
CA ILE A 34 -5.77 -6.14 9.67
C ILE A 34 -6.25 -7.56 9.91
N PRO A 35 -6.42 -7.99 11.18
CA PRO A 35 -6.96 -9.31 11.46
C PRO A 35 -8.37 -9.42 10.88
N SER A 36 -8.63 -10.50 10.14
CA SER A 36 -9.99 -10.85 9.78
C SER A 36 -10.72 -11.40 11.01
N ASP A 37 -11.96 -10.99 11.19
CA ASP A 37 -12.87 -11.55 12.20
C ASP A 37 -14.19 -11.93 11.52
N LYS A 38 -15.08 -12.62 12.22
CA LYS A 38 -16.36 -13.11 11.71
C LYS A 38 -17.22 -12.00 11.08
N ASP A 39 -17.07 -10.77 11.57
CA ASP A 39 -17.84 -9.60 11.13
C ASP A 39 -17.10 -8.75 10.08
N PHE A 40 -15.83 -9.07 9.80
CA PHE A 40 -14.94 -8.24 8.99
C PHE A 40 -14.22 -9.08 7.91
N PRO A 41 -14.53 -8.85 6.61
CA PRO A 41 -13.92 -9.63 5.54
C PRO A 41 -12.40 -9.40 5.50
N PRO A 42 -11.61 -10.40 5.08
CA PRO A 42 -10.18 -10.23 4.93
C PRO A 42 -9.88 -9.11 3.92
N PRO A 43 -8.94 -8.21 4.22
CA PRO A 43 -8.59 -7.09 3.34
C PRO A 43 -8.27 -7.49 1.90
N SER A 44 -7.65 -8.65 1.69
CA SER A 44 -7.35 -9.19 0.35
C SER A 44 -8.59 -9.45 -0.50
N SER A 45 -9.76 -9.75 0.10
CA SER A 45 -11.03 -9.90 -0.63
C SER A 45 -11.62 -8.59 -1.14
N LEU A 46 -11.07 -7.47 -0.69
CA LEU A 46 -11.57 -6.13 -0.95
C LEU A 46 -10.81 -5.41 -2.08
N HIS A 47 -9.79 -6.06 -2.68
CA HIS A 47 -8.94 -5.50 -3.73
C HIS A 47 -8.36 -4.11 -3.38
N LEU A 48 -7.99 -3.92 -2.11
CA LEU A 48 -7.58 -2.61 -1.55
C LEU A 48 -6.29 -2.05 -2.15
N ILE A 49 -5.47 -2.87 -2.80
CA ILE A 49 -4.18 -2.44 -3.36
C ILE A 49 -4.34 -1.26 -4.29
N ASP A 50 -5.30 -1.28 -5.22
CA ASP A 50 -5.43 -0.19 -6.19
C ASP A 50 -5.80 1.13 -5.51
N GLU A 51 -6.67 1.10 -4.49
CA GLU A 51 -7.01 2.27 -3.65
C GLU A 51 -5.79 2.76 -2.84
N LEU A 52 -5.06 1.85 -2.20
CA LEU A 52 -3.85 2.19 -1.45
C LEU A 52 -2.81 2.88 -2.34
N LEU A 53 -2.58 2.36 -3.55
CA LEU A 53 -1.61 2.92 -4.50
C LEU A 53 -2.01 4.33 -4.97
N LEU A 54 -3.31 4.66 -5.02
CA LEU A 54 -3.76 6.02 -5.34
C LEU A 54 -3.34 7.04 -4.27
N HIS A 55 -3.28 6.64 -3.00
CA HIS A 55 -2.84 7.49 -1.90
C HIS A 55 -1.32 7.65 -1.81
N ILE A 56 -0.56 6.72 -2.39
CA ILE A 56 0.91 6.76 -2.46
C ILE A 56 1.38 7.70 -3.58
N LEU A 57 0.56 7.89 -4.61
CA LEU A 57 0.86 8.83 -5.68
C LEU A 57 0.77 10.27 -5.19
N PRO A 58 1.82 11.09 -5.36
CA PRO A 58 1.69 12.52 -5.11
C PRO A 58 0.61 13.10 -6.04
N ARG A 59 -0.45 13.67 -5.46
CA ARG A 59 -1.46 14.39 -6.23
C ARG A 59 -0.78 15.65 -6.78
N ALA A 60 -0.87 15.89 -8.09
CA ALA A 60 -0.34 17.10 -8.71
C ALA A 60 -0.84 18.34 -7.93
N GLY A 61 0.09 19.13 -7.39
CA GLY A 61 -0.20 20.32 -6.57
C GLY A 61 -0.16 20.12 -5.05
N GLN A 62 -0.11 18.88 -4.53
CA GLN A 62 0.10 18.63 -3.11
C GLN A 62 1.60 18.49 -2.81
N LYS A 63 2.21 19.59 -2.35
CA LYS A 63 3.57 19.59 -1.76
C LYS A 63 3.68 18.75 -0.48
N ASN A 64 2.55 18.26 0.05
CA ASN A 64 2.44 17.51 1.30
C ASN A 64 2.15 16.02 1.06
N ALA A 65 2.54 15.45 -0.08
CA ALA A 65 2.55 13.99 -0.23
C ALA A 65 3.37 13.42 0.92
N THR A 66 2.78 12.54 1.73
CA THR A 66 3.35 12.01 2.96
C THR A 66 4.74 11.44 2.63
N PRO A 67 5.85 12.12 2.97
CA PRO A 67 7.18 11.70 2.54
C PRO A 67 7.59 10.34 3.14
N MET A 68 6.82 9.92 4.15
CA MET A 68 6.93 8.66 4.85
C MET A 68 6.56 7.46 3.98
N LEU A 69 5.62 7.60 3.03
CA LEU A 69 5.15 6.51 2.16
C LEU A 69 5.21 6.91 0.68
N SER A 70 6.35 6.64 0.05
CA SER A 70 6.53 6.81 -1.40
C SER A 70 6.63 5.45 -2.09
N GLU A 71 6.36 5.43 -3.40
CA GLU A 71 6.53 4.21 -4.21
C GLU A 71 7.91 3.59 -4.01
N LYS A 72 8.97 4.40 -4.04
CA LYS A 72 10.34 3.92 -3.86
C LYS A 72 10.52 3.24 -2.51
N ARG A 73 10.05 3.86 -1.43
CA ARG A 73 10.16 3.27 -0.07
C ARG A 73 9.34 1.98 0.05
N LEU A 74 8.13 1.96 -0.53
CA LEU A 74 7.31 0.76 -0.55
C LEU A 74 8.03 -0.40 -1.27
N ARG A 75 8.52 -0.17 -2.49
CA ARG A 75 9.25 -1.19 -3.26
C ARG A 75 10.50 -1.67 -2.52
N THR A 76 11.26 -0.76 -1.91
CA THR A 76 12.43 -1.13 -1.09
C THR A 76 12.02 -2.02 0.07
N ALA A 77 10.98 -1.66 0.83
CA ALA A 77 10.50 -2.47 1.95
C ALA A 77 10.01 -3.85 1.50
N LEU A 78 9.26 -3.94 0.39
CA LEU A 78 8.80 -5.21 -0.18
C LEU A 78 10.00 -6.09 -0.58
N ASN A 79 10.97 -5.53 -1.29
CA ASN A 79 12.17 -6.25 -1.69
C ASN A 79 12.96 -6.77 -0.48
N GLU A 80 13.17 -5.94 0.54
CA GLU A 80 13.90 -6.33 1.74
C GLU A 80 13.18 -7.42 2.55
N LEU A 81 11.85 -7.35 2.65
CA LEU A 81 11.04 -8.40 3.28
C LEU A 81 11.14 -9.72 2.49
N ASN A 82 11.13 -9.66 1.15
CA ASN A 82 11.33 -10.84 0.31
C ASN A 82 12.71 -11.45 0.52
N LEU A 83 13.77 -10.64 0.49
CA LEU A 83 15.14 -11.10 0.74
C LEU A 83 15.28 -11.73 2.13
N SER A 84 14.74 -11.08 3.17
CA SER A 84 14.77 -11.57 4.54
C SER A 84 13.94 -12.85 4.74
N ALA A 85 12.95 -13.08 3.88
CA ALA A 85 12.17 -14.32 3.88
C ALA A 85 12.87 -15.49 3.17
N GLY A 86 13.98 -15.26 2.45
CA GLY A 86 14.65 -16.26 1.61
C GLY A 86 14.22 -16.21 0.14
N GLY A 87 13.80 -15.04 -0.35
CA GLY A 87 13.43 -14.79 -1.74
C GLY A 87 11.93 -14.85 -2.03
N ASN A 88 11.10 -15.30 -1.08
CA ASN A 88 9.65 -15.28 -1.23
C ASN A 88 8.95 -15.12 0.12
N PHE A 89 8.47 -13.90 0.40
CA PHE A 89 7.77 -13.57 1.63
C PHE A 89 6.45 -14.33 1.76
N CYS A 90 5.68 -14.45 0.68
CA CYS A 90 4.36 -15.10 0.69
C CYS A 90 4.44 -16.60 1.01
N ARG A 91 5.57 -17.26 0.71
CA ARG A 91 5.82 -18.69 1.02
C ARG A 91 6.37 -18.92 2.42
N ALA A 92 6.81 -17.88 3.13
CA ALA A 92 7.26 -18.02 4.50
C ALA A 92 6.10 -18.43 5.42
N THR A 93 6.41 -19.08 6.55
CA THR A 93 5.40 -19.37 7.58
C THR A 93 4.81 -18.06 8.12
N THR A 94 3.55 -18.09 8.54
CA THR A 94 2.87 -16.90 9.11
C THR A 94 3.67 -16.31 10.28
N GLU A 95 4.24 -17.15 11.15
CA GLU A 95 5.11 -16.71 12.24
C GLU A 95 6.34 -15.95 11.71
N LYS A 96 7.00 -16.47 10.66
CA LYS A 96 8.14 -15.79 10.04
C LYS A 96 7.72 -14.47 9.40
N GLN A 97 6.58 -14.42 8.72
CA GLN A 97 6.05 -13.18 8.13
C GLN A 97 5.78 -12.12 9.21
N GLN A 98 5.11 -12.49 10.30
CA GLN A 98 4.85 -11.61 11.44
C GLN A 98 6.13 -11.14 12.12
N ASN A 99 7.11 -12.04 12.30
CA ASN A 99 8.42 -11.67 12.83
C ASN A 99 9.10 -10.64 11.92
N LEU A 100 9.11 -10.85 10.60
CA LEU A 100 9.70 -9.90 9.65
C LEU A 100 8.99 -8.53 9.67
N LEU A 101 7.66 -8.50 9.82
CA LEU A 101 6.92 -7.25 9.99
C LEU A 101 7.26 -6.53 11.30
N ARG A 102 7.40 -7.25 12.41
CA ARG A 102 7.87 -6.67 13.69
C ARG A 102 9.29 -6.10 13.58
N HIS A 103 10.17 -6.77 12.84
CA HIS A 103 11.51 -6.25 12.56
C HIS A 103 11.44 -4.98 11.71
N LEU A 104 10.58 -4.94 10.68
CA LEU A 104 10.35 -3.75 9.88
C LEU A 104 9.86 -2.58 10.74
N GLU A 105 8.88 -2.82 11.62
CA GLU A 105 8.36 -1.84 12.57
C GLU A 105 9.47 -1.29 13.47
N SER A 106 10.32 -2.15 14.03
CA SER A 106 11.42 -1.70 14.89
C SER A 106 12.49 -0.89 14.14
N ARG A 107 12.76 -1.25 12.88
CA ARG A 107 13.83 -0.66 12.06
C ARG A 107 13.42 0.66 11.43
N ASP A 108 12.17 0.75 10.96
CA ASP A 108 11.61 1.96 10.33
C ASP A 108 10.18 2.21 10.85
N PRO A 109 10.05 2.67 12.11
CA PRO A 109 8.74 2.87 12.74
C PRO A 109 7.88 3.87 11.98
N ALA A 110 8.51 4.86 11.36
CA ALA A 110 7.80 5.95 10.70
C ALA A 110 7.19 5.50 9.36
N PHE A 111 7.90 4.67 8.58
CA PHE A 111 7.32 3.99 7.42
C PHE A 111 6.21 3.03 7.84
N PHE A 112 6.47 2.18 8.84
CA PHE A 112 5.50 1.18 9.29
C PHE A 112 4.21 1.84 9.77
N GLN A 113 4.31 2.90 10.57
CA GLN A 113 3.15 3.65 11.06
C GLN A 113 2.37 4.30 9.92
N ALA A 114 3.06 4.85 8.92
CA ALA A 114 2.40 5.41 7.74
C ALA A 114 1.68 4.31 6.93
N LEU A 115 2.29 3.14 6.78
CA LEU A 115 1.69 2.00 6.06
C LEU A 115 0.45 1.51 6.81
N TRP A 116 0.60 1.28 8.12
CA TRP A 116 -0.48 0.89 9.02
C TRP A 116 -1.66 1.85 8.96
N THR A 117 -1.39 3.15 9.08
CA THR A 117 -2.42 4.20 9.06
C THR A 117 -3.16 4.20 7.73
N LEU A 118 -2.41 4.12 6.61
CA LEU A 118 -3.02 4.12 5.28
C LEU A 118 -3.87 2.86 5.07
N VAL A 119 -3.35 1.70 5.43
CA VAL A 119 -4.06 0.41 5.33
C VAL A 119 -5.36 0.42 6.14
N ASN A 120 -5.30 0.85 7.40
CA ASN A 120 -6.48 0.94 8.26
C ASN A 120 -7.49 1.96 7.72
N HIS A 121 -7.04 3.15 7.34
CA HIS A 121 -7.92 4.18 6.81
C HIS A 121 -8.64 3.68 5.54
N SER A 122 -7.91 3.10 4.58
CA SER A 122 -8.52 2.59 3.34
C SER A 122 -9.47 1.43 3.60
N TYR A 123 -9.14 0.52 4.51
CA TYR A 123 -10.01 -0.59 4.87
C TYR A 123 -11.34 -0.11 5.48
N TYR A 124 -11.27 0.74 6.52
CA TYR A 124 -12.48 1.21 7.21
C TYR A 124 -13.27 2.22 6.38
N ALA A 125 -12.64 3.03 5.53
CA ALA A 125 -13.35 3.88 4.58
C ALA A 125 -14.16 3.04 3.57
N LEU A 126 -13.58 1.94 3.08
CA LEU A 126 -14.30 1.02 2.20
C LEU A 126 -15.43 0.28 2.94
N MET A 127 -15.19 -0.15 4.18
CA MET A 127 -16.25 -0.78 5.00
C MET A 127 -17.39 0.18 5.27
N ALA A 128 -17.11 1.43 5.64
CA ALA A 128 -18.12 2.46 5.83
C ALA A 128 -18.96 2.66 4.56
N THR A 129 -18.33 2.87 3.40
CA THR A 129 -19.06 3.06 2.13
C THR A 129 -19.91 1.86 1.72
N ARG A 130 -19.42 0.62 1.94
CA ARG A 130 -20.19 -0.60 1.64
C ARG A 130 -21.37 -0.80 2.59
N TRP A 131 -21.22 -0.49 3.88
CA TRP A 131 -22.29 -0.60 4.88
C TRP A 131 -23.45 0.35 4.59
N HIS A 132 -23.15 1.56 4.09
CA HIS A 132 -24.16 2.55 3.72
C HIS A 132 -24.86 2.23 2.37
N SER A 133 -24.38 1.20 1.65
CA SER A 133 -24.93 0.80 0.35
C SER A 133 -25.81 -0.45 0.41
N GLN A 134 -26.03 -1.03 1.61
CA GLN A 134 -27.02 -2.10 1.79
C GLN A 134 -28.41 -1.50 2.02
N PRO A 135 -29.42 -1.80 1.17
CA PRO A 135 -30.79 -1.40 1.44
C PRO A 135 -31.32 -2.22 2.63
N VAL A 136 -31.97 -1.50 3.56
CA VAL A 136 -32.77 -2.08 4.66
C VAL A 136 -33.98 -2.80 4.07
#